data_AF-A0A1L9VKK9-F1
#
_entry.id   AF-A0A1L9VKK9-F1
#
_cell.length_a   1.000
_cell.length_b   1.000
_cell.length_c   1.000
_cell.angle_alpha   90.00
_cell.angle_beta   90.00
_cell.angle_gamma   90.00
#
_symmetry.space_group_name_H-M   'P 1'
#
loop_
_entity.id
_entity.type
_entity.pdbx_description
1 polymer ?
#
loop_
_entity_poly.entity_id
_entity_poly.type
_entity_poly.pdbx_seq_one_letter_code
_entity_poly.pdbx_strand_id
1 'polypeptide(L)'
;LFLISLVATIYAATTRYNVPLPEGATVLDTENDIREFTASHPDVDLETANGGYTIKEPNGLVLAYVGDNLSKELDERMKSLER
;
A
#
# COMPACT_ATOMS: atom_id res chain seq x y z
N LEU A 1 21.22 -22.81 25.20
CA LEU A 1 20.20 -22.76 24.14
C LEU A 1 19.19 -21.68 24.53
N PHE A 2 19.16 -20.54 23.84
CA PHE A 2 18.18 -19.48 24.12
C PHE A 2 17.15 -19.51 23.00
N LEU A 3 15.94 -19.97 23.30
CA LEU A 3 14.82 -19.97 22.37
C LEU A 3 14.27 -18.56 22.31
N ILE A 4 14.59 -17.80 21.25
CA ILE A 4 13.92 -16.54 20.96
C ILE A 4 12.57 -16.91 20.34
N SER A 5 11.51 -16.87 21.15
CA SER A 5 10.14 -16.96 20.64
C SER A 5 9.82 -15.69 19.85
N LEU A 6 9.92 -15.79 18.52
CA LEU A 6 9.41 -14.77 17.61
C LEU A 6 7.88 -14.89 17.60
N VAL A 7 7.20 -14.04 18.37
CA VAL A 7 5.75 -13.87 18.23
C VAL A 7 5.54 -13.07 16.96
N ALA A 8 5.23 -13.75 15.86
CA ALA A 8 4.80 -13.09 14.63
C ALA A 8 3.45 -12.41 14.90
N THR A 9 3.45 -11.10 15.05
CA THR A 9 2.22 -10.32 15.04
C THR A 9 1.69 -10.38 13.61
N ILE A 10 0.75 -11.30 13.36
CA ILE A 10 -0.05 -11.28 12.13
C ILE A 10 -0.83 -9.96 12.20
N TYR A 11 -0.37 -8.95 11.46
CA TYR A 11 -1.14 -7.72 11.25
C TYR A 11 -2.30 -8.07 10.31
N ALA A 12 -3.25 -8.85 10.81
CA ALA A 12 -4.56 -9.02 10.22
C ALA A 12 -5.40 -7.77 10.52
N ALA A 13 -4.84 -6.58 10.28
CA ALA A 13 -5.67 -5.42 10.02
C ALA A 13 -6.56 -5.83 8.85
N THR A 14 -7.87 -5.61 8.97
CA THR A 14 -8.86 -5.93 7.95
C THR A 14 -8.63 -5.04 6.74
N THR A 15 -7.61 -5.35 5.95
CA THR A 15 -7.24 -4.57 4.77
C THR A 15 -8.36 -4.70 3.74
N ARG A 16 -8.59 -3.66 2.94
CA ARG A 16 -9.53 -3.71 1.80
C ARG A 16 -9.09 -4.66 0.68
N TYR A 17 -7.86 -5.20 0.76
CA TYR A 17 -7.35 -6.10 -0.25
C TYR A 17 -8.04 -7.47 -0.19
N ASN A 18 -8.46 -7.96 -1.36
CA ASN A 18 -9.10 -9.27 -1.53
C ASN A 18 -8.11 -10.44 -1.29
N VAL A 19 -6.82 -10.15 -1.26
CA VAL A 19 -5.74 -11.09 -0.95
C VAL A 19 -4.90 -10.47 0.15
N PRO A 20 -4.46 -11.24 1.18
CA PRO A 20 -3.57 -10.71 2.20
C PRO A 20 -2.32 -10.07 1.59
N LEU A 21 -1.89 -8.95 2.16
CA LEU A 21 -0.63 -8.33 1.76
C LEU A 21 0.55 -9.27 2.06
N PRO A 22 1.61 -9.26 1.23
CA PRO A 22 2.83 -9.99 1.52
C PRO A 22 3.41 -9.62 2.90
N GLU A 23 4.03 -10.58 3.58
CA GLU A 23 4.71 -10.32 4.84
C GLU A 23 5.83 -9.28 4.62
N GLY A 24 5.88 -8.26 5.48
CA GLY A 24 6.85 -7.17 5.38
C GLY A 24 6.54 -6.15 4.28
N ALA A 25 5.36 -6.19 3.66
CA ALA A 25 4.95 -5.19 2.69
C ALA A 25 4.99 -3.78 3.28
N THR A 26 5.55 -2.83 2.52
CA THR A 26 5.44 -1.41 2.82
C THR A 26 4.02 -0.95 2.56
N VAL A 27 3.40 -0.32 3.57
CA VAL A 27 2.07 0.28 3.48
C VAL A 27 2.18 1.78 3.71
N LEU A 28 1.60 2.57 2.82
CA LEU A 28 1.56 4.03 2.90
C LEU A 28 0.15 4.47 3.32
N ASP A 29 0.03 5.03 4.51
CA ASP A 29 -1.28 5.30 5.13
C ASP A 29 -1.71 6.77 4.99
N THR A 30 -0.79 7.67 4.62
CA THR A 30 -1.06 9.10 4.48
C THR A 30 -0.56 9.70 3.17
N GLU A 31 -1.12 10.85 2.76
CA GLU A 31 -0.58 11.61 1.61
C GLU A 31 0.88 12.04 1.81
N ASN A 32 1.31 12.25 3.07
CA ASN A 32 2.71 12.56 3.35
C ASN A 32 3.61 11.37 3.03
N ASP A 33 3.20 10.16 3.38
CA ASP A 33 3.94 8.93 3.07
C ASP A 33 4.09 8.75 1.56
N ILE A 34 3.02 8.99 0.78
CA ILE A 34 3.10 8.96 -0.69
C ILE A 34 4.09 10.01 -1.21
N ARG A 35 4.04 11.24 -0.68
CA ARG A 35 4.94 12.31 -1.13
C ARG A 35 6.40 11.99 -0.84
N GLU A 36 6.71 11.51 0.35
CA GLU A 36 8.08 11.11 0.72
C GLU A 36 8.55 9.90 -0.09
N PHE A 37 7.64 8.94 -0.30
CA PHE A 37 7.92 7.76 -1.11
C PHE A 37 8.23 8.11 -2.56
N THR A 38 7.41 8.94 -3.20
CA THR A 38 7.59 9.35 -4.60
C THR A 38 8.76 10.32 -4.79
N ALA A 39 9.15 11.07 -3.76
CA ALA A 39 10.39 11.86 -3.79
C ALA A 39 11.65 10.99 -3.88
N SER A 40 11.62 9.77 -3.33
CA SER A 40 12.72 8.80 -3.41
C SER A 40 12.60 7.83 -4.60
N HIS A 41 11.40 7.70 -5.17
CA HIS A 41 11.11 6.85 -6.33
C HIS A 41 10.35 7.67 -7.38
N PRO A 42 11.03 8.50 -8.18
CA PRO A 42 10.38 9.46 -9.08
C PRO A 42 9.64 8.80 -10.25
N ASP A 43 10.04 7.58 -10.62
CA ASP A 43 9.55 6.87 -11.81
C ASP A 43 8.55 5.76 -11.43
N VAL A 44 7.63 6.03 -10.51
CA VAL A 44 6.63 5.05 -10.06
C VAL A 44 5.22 5.43 -10.46
N ASP A 45 4.41 4.42 -10.72
CA ASP A 45 3.00 4.55 -11.08
C ASP A 45 2.11 4.07 -9.94
N LEU A 46 0.99 4.78 -9.74
CA LEU A 46 -0.09 4.35 -8.86
C LEU A 46 -1.13 3.57 -9.67
N GLU A 47 -1.29 2.28 -9.35
CA GLU A 47 -2.22 1.39 -10.03
C GLU A 47 -3.25 0.77 -9.08
N THR A 48 -4.44 0.44 -9.60
CA THR A 48 -5.44 -0.33 -8.85
C THR A 48 -5.02 -1.80 -8.78
N ALA A 49 -5.12 -2.42 -7.60
CA ALA A 49 -4.76 -3.81 -7.39
C ALA A 49 -5.56 -4.47 -6.26
N ASN A 50 -6.19 -5.61 -6.55
CA ASN A 50 -6.85 -6.48 -5.57
C ASN A 50 -7.80 -5.76 -4.59
N GLY A 51 -8.50 -4.73 -5.03
CA GLY A 51 -9.42 -3.97 -4.19
C GLY A 51 -8.84 -2.70 -3.56
N GLY A 52 -7.52 -2.48 -3.61
CA GLY A 52 -6.82 -1.27 -3.18
C GLY A 52 -5.93 -0.68 -4.29
N TYR A 53 -4.86 0.00 -3.88
CA TYR A 53 -3.89 0.63 -4.80
C TYR A 53 -2.45 0.21 -4.49
N THR A 54 -1.64 0.03 -5.52
CA THR A 54 -0.21 -0.30 -5.42
C THR A 54 0.62 0.76 -6.11
N ILE A 55 1.80 1.05 -5.56
CA ILE A 55 2.84 1.84 -6.21
C ILE A 55 3.85 0.88 -6.84
N LYS A 56 4.09 1.03 -8.14
CA LYS A 56 4.93 0.11 -8.93
C LYS A 56 6.02 0.84 -9.69
N GLU A 57 7.15 0.17 -9.88
CA GLU A 57 8.14 0.56 -10.89
C GLU A 57 7.66 0.20 -12.31
N PRO A 58 8.28 0.76 -13.38
CA PRO A 58 7.90 0.49 -14.76
C PRO A 58 8.09 -0.98 -15.18
N ASN A 59 8.91 -1.73 -14.44
CA ASN A 59 9.12 -3.17 -14.65
C ASN A 59 8.00 -4.03 -14.02
N GLY A 60 7.03 -3.43 -13.33
CA GLY A 60 5.91 -4.10 -12.67
C GLY A 60 6.19 -4.53 -11.22
N LEU A 61 7.36 -4.25 -10.67
CA LEU A 61 7.68 -4.51 -9.27
C LEU A 61 6.83 -3.64 -8.36
N VAL A 62 6.08 -4.26 -7.45
CA VAL A 62 5.34 -3.54 -6.40
C VAL A 62 6.31 -3.11 -5.32
N LEU A 63 6.41 -1.80 -5.08
CA LEU A 63 7.25 -1.25 -4.03
C LEU A 63 6.46 -0.90 -2.75
N ALA A 64 5.19 -0.55 -2.90
CA ALA A 64 4.32 -0.24 -1.76
C ALA A 64 2.84 -0.50 -2.06
N TYR A 65 2.08 -0.69 -1.00
CA TYR A 65 0.62 -0.76 -1.00
C TYR A 65 0.07 0.49 -0.34
N VAL A 66 -1.09 0.95 -0.78
CA VAL A 66 -1.78 2.07 -0.14
C VAL A 66 -2.70 1.54 0.94
N GLY A 67 -2.64 2.15 2.12
CA GLY A 67 -3.49 1.82 3.26
C GLY A 67 -4.97 2.12 3.01
N ASP A 68 -5.84 1.53 3.82
CA ASP A 68 -7.30 1.57 3.59
C ASP A 68 -7.87 2.99 3.63
N ASN A 69 -7.43 3.80 4.59
CA ASN A 69 -7.94 5.17 4.75
C ASN A 69 -7.55 6.04 3.54
N LEU A 70 -6.27 6.03 3.17
CA LEU A 70 -5.80 6.76 1.99
C LEU A 70 -6.41 6.24 0.70
N SER A 71 -6.61 4.93 0.57
CA SER A 71 -7.31 4.35 -0.57
C SER A 71 -8.75 4.87 -0.68
N LYS A 72 -9.44 5.07 0.45
CA LYS A 72 -10.79 5.66 0.45
C LYS A 72 -10.78 7.11 -0.03
N GLU A 73 -9.81 7.90 0.41
CA GLU A 73 -9.63 9.28 -0.06
C GLU A 73 -9.36 9.34 -1.58
N LEU A 74 -8.53 8.42 -2.09
CA LEU A 74 -8.27 8.28 -3.53
C LEU A 74 -9.52 7.91 -4.31
N ASP A 75 -10.34 6.97 -3.80
CA ASP A 75 -11.61 6.59 -4.43
C ASP A 75 -12.57 7.78 -4.54
N GLU A 76 -12.67 8.60 -3.49
CA GLU A 76 -13.51 9.80 -3.47
C GLU A 76 -13.02 10.84 -4.50
N ARG A 77 -11.70 11.02 -4.61
CA ARG A 77 -11.08 11.90 -5.62
C ARG A 77 -11.35 11.41 -7.04
N MET A 78 -11.16 10.12 -7.33
CA MET A 78 -11.42 9.57 -8.68
C MET A 78 -12.90 9.73 -9.06
N LYS A 79 -13.83 9.40 -8.17
CA LYS A 79 -15.27 9.62 -8.41
C LYS A 79 -15.63 11.08 -8.67
N SER A 80 -14.90 12.02 -8.08
CA SER A 80 -15.12 13.46 -8.32
C SER A 80 -14.68 13.90 -9.73
N LEU A 81 -13.72 13.21 -10.34
CA LEU A 81 -13.20 13.51 -11.68
C LEU A 81 -14.07 12.91 -12.80
N GLU A 82 -14.89 11.91 -12.48
CA GLU A 82 -15.81 11.25 -13.42
C GLU A 82 -17.17 11.98 -13.57
N ARG A 83 -17.39 13.09 -12.85
CA ARG A 83 -18.60 13.91 -12.90
C ARG A 83 -18.45 15.11 -13.83
#